data_AF-A0A4Z1NBS7-F1
#
_entry.id   AF-A0A4Z1NBS7-F1
#
_cell.length_a   1.000
_cell.length_b   1.000
_cell.length_c   1.000
_cell.angle_alpha   90.00
_cell.angle_beta   90.00
_cell.angle_gamma   90.00
#
_symmetry.space_group_name_H-M   'P 1'
#
loop_
_entity.id
_entity.type
_entity.pdbx_description
1 polymer ?
#
loop_
_entity_poly.entity_id
_entity_poly.type
_entity_poly.pdbx_seq_one_letter_code
_entity_poly.pdbx_strand_id
1 'polypeptide(L)'
;MAVTNPYEDSPDPSRSTIDEETKGMLHHFDSVDLPRTEDATHIPSSSRRYLLPLSLGSNLLLFVVILFQLAHPCFFSARTCVYDRRGVSQDQAMEVMDTAKAKGELMGDVNKIVPEFPTQKVVFMNDSRYSNEKMFKNEKEFNTILSTWEKDMPLGRGFVTVHNASSYAPLQRPWHLSSSPGLDGYSIAYLHQYHCLYMIMRSHGQYRFGRPSHDVDMERHVTHCFDYLRQSMYCAGDSALEGKSAIPGLEMTDGWGDTHICKNQKALLGWVVENRFSNKTGIH
;
A
#
# COMPACT_ATOMS: atom_id res chain seq x y z
N MET A 1 29.10 10.49 -47.83
CA MET A 1 28.03 10.70 -46.82
C MET A 1 28.12 9.59 -45.79
N ALA A 2 28.66 9.93 -44.63
CA ALA A 2 28.46 9.22 -43.36
C ALA A 2 28.75 10.29 -42.30
N VAL A 3 27.69 10.83 -41.70
CA VAL A 3 27.78 11.84 -40.64
C VAL A 3 27.84 11.05 -39.33
N THR A 4 29.00 11.04 -38.69
CA THR A 4 29.16 10.51 -37.33
C THR A 4 28.76 11.60 -36.35
N ASN A 5 27.76 11.30 -35.51
CA ASN A 5 27.24 12.17 -34.46
C ASN A 5 28.28 12.29 -33.32
N PRO A 6 28.72 13.49 -32.91
CA PRO A 6 29.79 13.68 -31.93
C PRO A 6 29.30 13.73 -30.46
N TYR A 7 28.22 13.03 -30.11
CA TYR A 7 27.75 12.89 -28.73
C TYR A 7 27.91 11.45 -28.24
N GLU A 8 29.15 11.01 -28.13
CA GLU A 8 29.58 10.03 -27.13
C GLU A 8 30.52 10.78 -26.18
N ASP A 9 30.02 11.18 -25.01
CA ASP A 9 30.75 10.92 -23.76
C ASP A 9 29.97 11.32 -22.49
N SER A 10 30.28 10.54 -21.45
CA SER A 10 30.13 10.78 -20.01
C SER A 10 28.84 10.36 -19.30
N PRO A 11 28.93 9.40 -18.35
CA PRO A 11 27.87 9.12 -17.38
C PRO A 11 27.69 10.32 -16.44
N ASP A 12 26.44 10.79 -16.33
CA ASP A 12 26.01 11.77 -15.34
C ASP A 12 26.23 11.23 -13.91
N PRO A 13 27.04 11.90 -13.06
CA PRO A 13 27.31 11.48 -11.69
C PRO A 13 26.16 11.79 -10.72
N SER A 14 25.00 12.24 -11.19
CA SER A 14 23.83 12.58 -10.35
C SER A 14 22.83 11.44 -10.12
N ARG A 15 23.09 10.22 -10.61
CA ARG A 15 22.32 9.03 -10.20
C ARG A 15 22.74 8.61 -8.78
N SER A 16 22.31 9.38 -7.79
CA SER A 16 22.40 8.99 -6.39
C SER A 16 21.79 7.60 -6.26
N THR A 17 22.59 6.65 -5.80
CA THR A 17 22.10 5.37 -5.30
C THR A 17 20.98 5.68 -4.32
N ILE A 18 19.72 5.40 -4.68
CA ILE A 18 18.61 5.47 -3.74
C ILE A 18 18.99 4.52 -2.61
N ASP A 19 19.13 5.06 -1.39
CA ASP A 19 19.51 4.25 -0.23
C ASP A 19 18.46 3.14 -0.01
N GLU A 20 18.89 1.98 0.47
CA GLU A 20 18.03 0.78 0.55
C GLU A 20 16.80 0.99 1.46
N GLU A 21 16.89 1.88 2.44
CA GLU A 21 15.75 2.28 3.29
C GLU A 21 14.69 3.02 2.46
N THR A 22 15.12 3.92 1.59
CA THR A 22 14.26 4.61 0.63
C THR A 22 13.71 3.63 -0.41
N LYS A 23 14.45 2.59 -0.78
CA LYS A 23 13.96 1.52 -1.67
C LYS A 23 12.82 0.71 -1.04
N GLY A 24 12.85 0.47 0.27
CA GLY A 24 11.76 -0.21 0.98
C GLY A 24 10.43 0.54 0.99
N MET A 25 10.48 1.87 0.89
CA MET A 25 9.30 2.74 0.85
C MET A 25 8.86 3.16 -0.56
N LEU A 26 9.70 2.97 -1.57
CA LEU A 26 9.40 3.37 -2.96
C LEU A 26 8.97 2.17 -3.80
N HIS A 27 7.94 2.37 -4.64
CA HIS A 27 7.54 1.39 -5.64
C HIS A 27 8.61 1.28 -6.74
N HIS A 28 9.49 0.28 -6.67
CA HIS A 28 10.21 -0.20 -7.85
C HIS A 28 9.44 -1.39 -8.45
N PHE A 29 8.64 -1.09 -9.46
CA PHE A 29 8.19 -2.11 -10.41
C PHE A 29 9.38 -2.41 -11.33
N ASP A 30 10.10 -3.50 -11.07
CA ASP A 30 10.89 -4.12 -12.14
C ASP A 30 9.89 -4.58 -13.21
N SER A 31 10.07 -4.12 -14.45
CA SER A 31 9.18 -4.46 -15.56
C SER A 31 9.17 -5.97 -15.77
N VAL A 32 8.03 -6.60 -15.50
CA VAL A 32 7.81 -8.01 -15.84
C VAL A 32 7.61 -8.10 -17.35
N ASP A 33 8.62 -8.59 -18.07
CA ASP A 33 8.50 -8.95 -19.49
C ASP A 33 7.46 -10.06 -19.64
N LEU A 34 6.34 -9.74 -20.30
CA LEU A 34 5.32 -10.72 -20.66
C LEU A 34 5.82 -11.55 -21.85
N PRO A 35 5.73 -12.89 -21.82
CA PRO A 35 6.09 -13.72 -22.97
C PRO A 35 5.16 -13.46 -24.16
N ARG A 36 5.78 -13.15 -25.30
CA ARG A 36 5.14 -13.05 -26.60
C ARG A 36 4.72 -14.44 -27.07
N THR A 37 3.42 -14.65 -27.28
CA THR A 37 2.86 -15.90 -27.81
C THR A 37 3.23 -16.08 -29.29
N GLU A 38 3.83 -17.22 -29.63
CA GLU A 38 4.08 -17.64 -31.02
C GLU A 38 2.81 -18.21 -31.67
N ASP A 39 2.74 -18.00 -32.99
CA ASP A 39 1.60 -18.25 -33.87
C ASP A 39 1.17 -19.72 -33.96
N ALA A 40 -0.15 -19.89 -34.14
CA ALA A 40 -0.81 -21.16 -34.39
C ALA A 40 -0.49 -21.72 -35.79
N THR A 41 -0.13 -23.01 -35.86
CA THR A 41 -0.05 -23.75 -37.11
C THR A 41 -1.18 -24.77 -37.25
N HIS A 42 -1.70 -24.84 -38.47
CA HIS A 42 -2.84 -25.62 -38.96
C HIS A 42 -2.63 -27.15 -38.84
N ILE A 43 -3.68 -27.90 -38.44
CA ILE A 43 -3.74 -29.37 -38.57
C ILE A 43 -4.98 -29.75 -39.39
N PRO A 44 -4.86 -30.61 -40.43
CA PRO A 44 -6.01 -31.03 -41.24
C PRO A 44 -6.77 -32.22 -40.64
N SER A 45 -8.04 -32.34 -41.05
CA SER A 45 -9.04 -33.27 -40.53
C SER A 45 -8.80 -34.74 -40.90
N SER A 46 -9.08 -35.66 -39.98
CA SER A 46 -9.67 -36.95 -40.34
C SER A 46 -10.64 -37.45 -39.28
N SER A 47 -11.73 -38.05 -39.75
CA SER A 47 -12.93 -38.40 -39.02
C SER A 47 -12.89 -39.76 -38.32
N ARG A 48 -13.65 -39.85 -37.22
CA ARG A 48 -14.31 -41.05 -36.63
C ARG A 48 -13.41 -42.20 -36.17
N ARG A 49 -13.31 -42.37 -34.83
CA ARG A 49 -13.58 -43.68 -34.15
C ARG A 49 -13.48 -43.68 -32.61
N TYR A 50 -14.09 -42.77 -31.85
CA TYR A 50 -13.96 -42.84 -30.37
C TYR A 50 -15.21 -42.39 -29.60
N LEU A 51 -16.32 -43.13 -29.69
CA LEU A 51 -17.52 -42.85 -28.88
C LEU A 51 -17.56 -43.57 -27.50
N LEU A 52 -16.47 -44.18 -27.06
CA LEU A 52 -16.33 -44.76 -25.71
C LEU A 52 -15.24 -44.10 -24.83
N PRO A 53 -14.11 -43.56 -25.35
CA PRO A 53 -13.17 -42.78 -24.54
C PRO A 53 -13.63 -41.35 -24.26
N LEU A 54 -14.56 -40.80 -25.06
CA LEU A 54 -15.09 -39.44 -24.89
C LEU A 54 -15.86 -39.28 -23.56
N SER A 55 -16.52 -40.35 -23.11
CA SER A 55 -17.26 -40.37 -21.84
C SER A 55 -16.32 -40.35 -20.63
N LEU A 56 -15.23 -41.14 -20.63
CA LEU A 56 -14.24 -41.10 -19.55
C LEU A 56 -13.48 -39.77 -19.52
N GLY A 57 -13.09 -39.24 -20.69
CA GLY A 57 -12.42 -37.94 -20.79
C GLY A 57 -13.32 -36.79 -20.32
N SER A 58 -14.60 -36.80 -20.70
CA SER A 58 -15.57 -35.78 -20.28
C SER A 58 -15.87 -35.86 -18.79
N ASN A 59 -16.01 -37.06 -18.22
CA ASN A 59 -16.22 -37.24 -16.78
C ASN A 59 -14.98 -36.86 -15.97
N LEU A 60 -13.77 -37.20 -16.46
CA LEU A 60 -12.52 -36.78 -15.81
C LEU A 60 -12.36 -35.26 -15.87
N LEU A 61 -12.69 -34.63 -17.01
CA LEU A 61 -12.66 -33.17 -17.14
C LEU A 61 -13.68 -32.50 -16.21
N LEU A 62 -14.90 -33.03 -16.13
CA LEU A 62 -15.92 -32.56 -15.18
C LEU A 62 -15.46 -32.72 -13.73
N PHE A 63 -14.85 -33.84 -13.38
CA PHE A 63 -14.33 -34.09 -12.03
C PHE A 63 -13.19 -33.13 -11.69
N VAL A 64 -12.27 -32.88 -12.63
CA VAL A 64 -11.20 -31.89 -12.47
C VAL A 64 -11.75 -30.48 -12.34
N VAL A 65 -12.76 -30.11 -13.13
CA VAL A 65 -13.41 -28.79 -13.04
C VAL A 65 -14.14 -28.64 -11.70
N ILE A 66 -14.84 -29.67 -11.22
CA ILE A 66 -15.52 -29.64 -9.93
C ILE A 66 -14.51 -29.55 -8.79
N LEU A 67 -13.43 -30.35 -8.81
CA LEU A 67 -12.35 -30.24 -7.82
C LEU A 67 -11.68 -28.86 -7.86
N PHE A 68 -11.48 -28.30 -9.05
CA PHE A 68 -10.93 -26.96 -9.21
C PHE A 68 -11.88 -25.89 -8.67
N GLN A 69 -13.19 -26.00 -8.89
CA GLN A 69 -14.20 -25.10 -8.32
C GLN A 69 -14.33 -25.24 -6.79
N LEU A 70 -14.24 -26.46 -6.25
CA LEU A 70 -14.27 -26.70 -4.81
C LEU A 70 -12.99 -26.20 -4.12
N ALA A 71 -11.84 -26.29 -4.78
CA ALA A 71 -10.57 -25.77 -4.29
C ALA A 71 -10.43 -24.24 -4.49
N HIS A 72 -11.15 -23.66 -5.46
CA HIS A 72 -11.11 -22.23 -5.79
C HIS A 72 -12.54 -21.65 -5.89
N PRO A 73 -13.30 -21.62 -4.79
CA PRO A 73 -14.72 -21.24 -4.79
C PRO A 73 -14.98 -19.82 -5.31
N CYS A 74 -13.97 -18.94 -5.34
CA CYS A 74 -14.12 -17.60 -5.92
C CYS A 74 -13.89 -17.51 -7.43
N PHE A 75 -13.51 -18.59 -8.14
CA PHE A 75 -13.22 -18.50 -9.59
C PHE A 75 -14.47 -18.21 -10.44
N PHE A 76 -15.66 -18.54 -9.93
CA PHE A 76 -16.95 -18.31 -10.61
C PHE A 76 -17.90 -17.38 -9.84
N SER A 77 -17.48 -16.87 -8.68
CA SER A 77 -18.27 -15.91 -7.89
C SER A 77 -17.93 -14.49 -8.36
N ALA A 78 -18.95 -13.69 -8.71
CA ALA A 78 -18.79 -12.28 -9.09
C ALA A 78 -18.36 -11.35 -7.94
N ARG A 79 -17.82 -11.91 -6.84
CA ARG A 79 -17.27 -11.16 -5.71
C ARG A 79 -15.75 -11.18 -5.80
N THR A 80 -15.13 -10.01 -5.83
CA THR A 80 -13.68 -9.81 -5.78
C THR A 80 -13.12 -10.42 -4.48
N CYS A 81 -12.51 -11.61 -4.57
CA CYS A 81 -11.79 -12.21 -3.45
C CYS A 81 -10.32 -11.79 -3.52
N VAL A 82 -9.85 -11.02 -2.52
CA VAL A 82 -8.42 -10.82 -2.26
C VAL A 82 -7.96 -11.97 -1.36
N TYR A 83 -7.00 -12.76 -1.82
CA TYR A 83 -6.43 -13.87 -1.06
C TYR A 83 -5.10 -13.44 -0.40
N ASP A 84 -4.95 -13.68 0.89
CA ASP A 84 -3.65 -13.80 1.56
C ASP A 84 -3.00 -15.13 1.12
N ARG A 85 -1.66 -15.20 1.07
CA ARG A 85 -0.84 -16.42 0.86
C ARG A 85 -1.29 -17.66 1.66
N ARG A 86 -2.08 -17.51 2.73
CA ARG A 86 -2.70 -18.62 3.47
C ARG A 86 -3.90 -19.28 2.76
N GLY A 87 -4.36 -18.75 1.62
CA GLY A 87 -5.55 -19.24 0.90
C GLY A 87 -6.87 -18.89 1.59
N VAL A 88 -6.82 -17.99 2.56
CA VAL A 88 -7.92 -17.60 3.45
C VAL A 88 -8.58 -16.36 2.84
N SER A 89 -9.90 -16.40 2.62
CA SER A 89 -10.64 -15.21 2.17
C SER A 89 -10.63 -14.12 3.26
N GLN A 90 -10.81 -12.85 2.90
CA GLN A 90 -10.93 -11.74 3.87
C GLN A 90 -11.96 -12.03 4.99
N ASP A 91 -13.04 -12.74 4.65
CA ASP A 91 -14.07 -13.17 5.61
C ASP A 91 -13.55 -14.22 6.60
N GLN A 92 -12.72 -15.16 6.14
CA GLN A 92 -12.10 -16.18 7.00
C GLN A 92 -10.90 -15.62 7.80
N ALA A 93 -10.19 -14.60 7.29
CA ALA A 93 -9.14 -13.90 8.02
C ALA A 93 -9.75 -13.14 9.21
N MET A 94 -10.93 -12.53 9.02
CA MET A 94 -11.74 -11.98 10.11
C MET A 94 -12.17 -13.05 11.11
N GLU A 95 -12.57 -14.25 10.67
CA GLU A 95 -13.03 -15.34 11.56
C GLU A 95 -11.89 -15.88 12.46
N VAL A 96 -10.65 -15.96 11.94
CA VAL A 96 -9.45 -16.28 12.74
C VAL A 96 -9.16 -15.18 13.77
N MET A 97 -9.46 -13.92 13.46
CA MET A 97 -9.26 -12.79 14.37
C MET A 97 -10.41 -12.60 15.38
N ASP A 98 -11.65 -13.00 15.06
CA ASP A 98 -12.85 -12.81 15.89
C ASP A 98 -12.86 -13.69 17.16
N THR A 99 -12.15 -14.83 17.13
CA THR A 99 -11.98 -15.68 18.33
C THR A 99 -11.04 -15.08 19.37
N ALA A 100 -10.19 -14.13 18.98
CA ALA A 100 -9.41 -13.30 19.89
C ALA A 100 -10.09 -11.94 20.01
N LYS A 101 -11.07 -11.80 20.90
CA LYS A 101 -11.61 -10.50 21.36
C LYS A 101 -10.43 -9.51 21.45
N ALA A 102 -10.29 -8.60 20.48
CA ALA A 102 -9.05 -7.84 20.28
C ALA A 102 -8.69 -7.08 21.57
N LYS A 103 -7.82 -7.67 22.39
CA LYS A 103 -7.27 -7.08 23.60
C LYS A 103 -6.08 -6.25 23.16
N GLY A 104 -6.36 -5.15 22.47
CA GLY A 104 -5.36 -4.26 21.91
C GLY A 104 -5.75 -2.81 22.13
N GLU A 105 -4.76 -1.94 22.30
CA GLU A 105 -5.00 -0.49 22.35
C GLU A 105 -5.24 0.00 20.92
N LEU A 106 -6.18 0.93 20.75
CA LEU A 106 -6.54 1.45 19.43
C LEU A 106 -5.29 1.99 18.72
N MET A 107 -5.05 1.57 17.47
CA MET A 107 -3.87 1.92 16.67
C MET A 107 -2.53 1.46 17.29
N GLY A 108 -2.54 0.52 18.23
CA GLY A 108 -1.34 -0.08 18.79
C GLY A 108 -0.82 -1.28 17.99
N ASP A 109 0.38 -1.75 18.35
CA ASP A 109 0.91 -3.02 17.86
C ASP A 109 0.19 -4.21 18.52
N VAL A 110 -0.27 -5.15 17.70
CA VAL A 110 -0.99 -6.35 18.18
C VAL A 110 -0.08 -7.31 18.96
N ASN A 111 1.22 -7.31 18.65
CA ASN A 111 2.21 -8.20 19.27
C ASN A 111 2.88 -7.61 20.52
N LYS A 112 2.59 -6.35 20.88
CA LYS A 112 3.19 -5.61 21.99
C LYS A 112 4.72 -5.53 21.95
N ILE A 113 5.29 -5.58 20.75
CA ILE A 113 6.71 -5.34 20.46
C ILE A 113 6.99 -3.84 20.57
N VAL A 114 6.10 -3.02 20.01
CA VAL A 114 6.12 -1.57 20.22
C VAL A 114 5.47 -1.28 21.57
N PRO A 115 6.15 -0.55 22.49
CA PRO A 115 5.60 -0.23 23.80
C PRO A 115 4.45 0.76 23.68
N GLU A 116 3.62 0.83 24.71
CA GLU A 116 2.59 1.86 24.81
C GLU A 116 3.20 3.23 25.10
N PHE A 117 2.65 4.26 24.45
CA PHE A 117 3.04 5.65 24.64
C PHE A 117 1.93 6.42 25.37
N PRO A 118 2.28 7.44 26.18
CA PRO A 118 1.29 8.25 26.87
C PRO A 118 0.42 9.02 25.86
N THR A 119 -0.88 9.08 26.12
CA THR A 119 -1.80 9.90 25.33
C THR A 119 -1.81 11.35 25.82
N GLN A 120 -1.94 12.29 24.88
CA GLN A 120 -2.08 13.72 25.17
C GLN A 120 -3.28 14.31 24.41
N LYS A 121 -3.97 15.26 25.02
CA LYS A 121 -5.02 16.02 24.34
C LYS A 121 -4.38 17.10 23.50
N VAL A 122 -4.59 17.03 22.18
CA VAL A 122 -4.14 18.06 21.23
C VAL A 122 -5.35 18.68 20.55
N VAL A 123 -5.24 19.97 20.21
CA VAL A 123 -6.23 20.66 19.38
C VAL A 123 -5.60 20.84 18.01
N PHE A 124 -6.30 20.41 16.97
CA PHE A 124 -5.82 20.64 15.61
C PHE A 124 -5.96 22.11 15.26
N MET A 125 -4.84 22.71 14.90
CA MET A 125 -4.73 24.10 14.51
C MET A 125 -4.08 24.15 13.14
N ASN A 126 -4.40 25.17 12.35
CA ASN A 126 -3.72 25.39 11.09
C ASN A 126 -2.23 25.68 11.36
N ASP A 127 -1.35 24.81 10.89
CA ASP A 127 0.09 25.03 10.90
C ASP A 127 0.58 25.39 9.50
N SER A 128 0.75 26.69 9.27
CA SER A 128 1.08 27.23 7.95
C SER A 128 2.43 26.75 7.39
N ARG A 129 3.26 26.11 8.21
CA ARG A 129 4.56 25.53 7.81
C ARG A 129 4.38 24.25 6.98
N TYR A 130 3.30 23.51 7.20
CA TYR A 130 3.00 22.25 6.51
C TYR A 130 2.02 22.43 5.36
N SER A 131 1.20 23.47 5.42
CA SER A 131 0.29 23.82 4.34
C SER A 131 -0.17 25.26 4.45
N ASN A 132 -0.23 25.97 3.33
CA ASN A 132 -0.80 27.32 3.28
C ASN A 132 -1.31 27.65 1.88
N GLU A 133 -2.00 28.77 1.76
CA GLU A 133 -2.57 29.29 0.50
C GLU A 133 -1.55 29.51 -0.63
N LYS A 134 -0.26 29.63 -0.31
CA LYS A 134 0.82 29.84 -1.29
C LYS A 134 1.50 28.54 -1.70
N MET A 135 1.09 27.40 -1.13
CA MET A 135 1.71 26.10 -1.34
C MET A 135 1.88 25.73 -2.81
N PHE A 136 0.90 26.02 -3.66
CA PHE A 136 0.96 25.76 -5.10
C PHE A 136 1.17 27.02 -5.95
N LYS A 137 1.63 28.12 -5.35
CA LYS A 137 1.87 29.39 -6.06
C LYS A 137 3.02 29.29 -7.06
N ASN A 138 4.11 28.64 -6.66
CA ASN A 138 5.29 28.37 -7.48
C ASN A 138 6.14 27.27 -6.82
N GLU A 139 7.10 26.73 -7.57
CA GLU A 139 7.97 25.64 -7.11
C GLU A 139 8.78 25.99 -5.85
N LYS A 140 9.20 27.26 -5.69
CA LYS A 140 10.00 27.68 -4.53
C LYS A 140 9.19 27.59 -3.22
N GLU A 141 7.97 28.11 -3.22
CA GLU A 141 7.07 28.01 -2.06
C GLU A 141 6.76 26.55 -1.74
N PHE A 142 6.47 25.76 -2.77
CA PHE A 142 6.17 24.34 -2.62
C PHE A 142 7.35 23.54 -2.06
N ASN A 143 8.55 23.73 -2.61
CA ASN A 143 9.75 23.06 -2.12
C ASN A 143 10.09 23.46 -0.68
N THR A 144 9.75 24.68 -0.26
CA THR A 144 9.90 25.11 1.14
C THR A 144 9.00 24.29 2.07
N ILE A 145 7.75 24.06 1.67
CA ILE A 145 6.80 23.23 2.43
C ILE A 145 7.23 21.75 2.39
N LEU A 146 7.61 21.21 1.24
CA LEU A 146 8.14 19.85 1.13
C LEU A 146 9.33 19.63 2.06
N SER A 147 10.26 20.60 2.13
CA SER A 147 11.42 20.52 3.03
C SER A 147 11.03 20.49 4.50
N THR A 148 9.96 21.20 4.90
CA THR A 148 9.41 21.09 6.26
C THR A 148 8.92 19.67 6.54
N TRP A 149 8.15 19.09 5.61
CA TRP A 149 7.65 17.72 5.79
C TRP A 149 8.77 16.68 5.88
N GLU A 150 9.83 16.83 5.07
CA GLU A 150 10.98 15.93 5.08
C GLU A 150 11.76 15.99 6.40
N LYS A 151 11.90 17.19 7.00
CA LYS A 151 12.62 17.37 8.27
C LYS A 151 11.93 16.72 9.46
N ASP A 152 10.62 16.53 9.37
CA ASP A 152 9.82 15.88 10.40
C ASP A 152 9.92 14.35 10.37
N MET A 153 10.40 13.77 9.27
CA MET A 153 10.69 12.34 9.25
C MET A 153 11.85 12.04 10.21
N PRO A 154 11.68 11.07 11.12
CA PRO A 154 12.72 10.73 12.08
C PRO A 154 13.92 10.08 11.38
N LEU A 155 15.06 10.08 12.07
CA LEU A 155 16.22 9.28 11.67
C LEU A 155 15.82 7.79 11.55
N GLY A 156 16.35 7.10 10.52
CA GLY A 156 15.92 5.74 10.17
C GLY A 156 14.56 5.68 9.45
N ARG A 157 13.95 6.84 9.15
CA ARG A 157 12.74 6.99 8.33
C ARG A 157 11.52 6.18 8.81
N GLY A 158 11.53 5.75 10.07
CA GLY A 158 10.45 4.98 10.68
C GLY A 158 10.62 3.47 10.69
N PHE A 159 11.77 2.96 10.26
CA PHE A 159 12.11 1.55 10.44
C PHE A 159 12.63 1.28 11.85
N VAL A 160 12.17 0.18 12.44
CA VAL A 160 12.62 -0.35 13.73
C VAL A 160 13.11 -1.78 13.56
N THR A 161 14.04 -2.19 14.41
CA THR A 161 14.52 -3.57 14.46
C THR A 161 13.64 -4.40 15.39
N VAL A 162 13.24 -5.59 14.94
CA VAL A 162 12.48 -6.56 15.74
C VAL A 162 13.33 -7.80 15.96
N HIS A 163 13.61 -8.14 17.21
CA HIS A 163 14.36 -9.35 17.54
C HIS A 163 13.45 -10.57 17.51
N ASN A 164 13.92 -11.68 16.92
CA ASN A 164 13.17 -12.93 16.76
C ASN A 164 11.81 -12.72 16.07
N ALA A 165 11.76 -11.95 14.97
CA ALA A 165 10.49 -11.60 14.34
C ALA A 165 9.65 -12.82 13.93
N SER A 166 10.31 -13.92 13.55
CA SER A 166 9.68 -15.20 13.22
C SER A 166 8.87 -15.85 14.36
N SER A 167 9.06 -15.45 15.62
CA SER A 167 8.25 -15.94 16.74
C SER A 167 6.90 -15.22 16.91
N TYR A 168 6.66 -14.13 16.18
CA TYR A 168 5.46 -13.31 16.32
C TYR A 168 4.55 -13.49 15.10
N ALA A 169 3.41 -14.15 15.29
CA ALA A 169 2.33 -14.16 14.31
C ALA A 169 1.27 -13.12 14.71
N PRO A 170 0.77 -12.27 13.78
CA PRO A 170 0.83 -12.41 12.33
C PRO A 170 1.82 -11.44 11.63
N LEU A 171 3.06 -11.25 12.13
CA LEU A 171 4.00 -10.35 11.45
C LEU A 171 4.32 -10.82 10.03
N GLN A 172 4.39 -9.85 9.11
CA GLN A 172 4.81 -10.07 7.73
C GLN A 172 6.33 -10.33 7.63
N ARG A 173 6.82 -10.60 6.41
CA ARG A 173 8.26 -10.85 6.20
C ARG A 173 9.07 -9.58 6.51
N PRO A 174 10.21 -9.69 7.22
CA PRO A 174 11.03 -8.54 7.54
C PRO A 174 11.80 -8.00 6.33
N TRP A 175 12.23 -6.75 6.46
CA TRP A 175 13.30 -6.18 5.65
C TRP A 175 14.67 -6.59 6.16
N HIS A 176 15.55 -6.94 5.23
CA HIS A 176 16.96 -7.15 5.50
C HIS A 176 17.74 -6.12 4.67
N LEU A 177 18.36 -5.17 5.35
CA LEU A 177 19.14 -4.11 4.71
C LEU A 177 20.62 -4.52 4.70
N SER A 178 21.31 -4.30 3.59
CA SER A 178 22.75 -4.53 3.46
C SER A 178 23.54 -3.63 4.40
N SER A 179 23.04 -2.43 4.71
CA SER A 179 23.61 -1.50 5.69
C SER A 179 23.50 -2.00 7.13
N SER A 180 22.58 -2.93 7.41
CA SER A 180 22.32 -3.50 8.73
C SER A 180 22.19 -5.03 8.68
N PRO A 181 23.28 -5.76 8.37
CA PRO A 181 23.21 -7.20 8.12
C PRO A 181 22.69 -7.98 9.33
N GLY A 182 21.77 -8.92 9.07
CA GLY A 182 21.23 -9.82 10.09
C GLY A 182 20.18 -9.22 11.01
N LEU A 183 19.72 -7.99 10.74
CA LEU A 183 18.60 -7.37 11.44
C LEU A 183 17.30 -7.51 10.64
N ASP A 184 16.20 -7.77 11.36
CA ASP A 184 14.84 -7.78 10.84
C ASP A 184 14.22 -6.40 11.01
N GLY A 185 14.06 -5.66 9.91
CA GLY A 185 13.48 -4.33 9.87
C GLY A 185 11.98 -4.32 9.56
N TYR A 186 11.23 -3.47 10.27
CA TYR A 186 9.81 -3.21 10.04
C TYR A 186 9.54 -1.71 10.10
N SER A 187 8.66 -1.22 9.23
CA SER A 187 8.23 0.17 9.25
C SER A 187 7.11 0.36 10.27
N ILE A 188 7.10 1.50 10.97
CA ILE A 188 5.93 1.92 11.76
C ILE A 188 4.87 2.47 10.80
N ALA A 189 3.65 1.92 10.85
CA ALA A 189 2.55 2.26 9.95
C ALA A 189 2.28 3.76 9.83
N TYR A 190 2.28 4.50 10.95
CA TYR A 190 2.12 5.96 10.96
C TYR A 190 3.16 6.67 10.06
N LEU A 191 4.43 6.26 10.12
CA LEU A 191 5.50 6.91 9.36
C LEU A 191 5.46 6.53 7.88
N HIS A 192 4.98 5.33 7.56
CA HIS A 192 4.68 4.96 6.18
C HIS A 192 3.46 5.73 5.63
N GLN A 193 2.38 5.88 6.39
CA GLN A 193 1.22 6.73 6.02
C GLN A 193 1.64 8.19 5.76
N TYR A 194 2.50 8.74 6.63
CA TYR A 194 3.08 10.07 6.46
C TYR A 194 3.92 10.17 5.18
N HIS A 195 4.78 9.18 4.91
CA HIS A 195 5.57 9.09 3.67
C HIS A 195 4.67 9.08 2.43
N CYS A 196 3.63 8.23 2.41
CA CYS A 196 2.69 8.17 1.29
C CYS A 196 1.98 9.50 1.07
N LEU A 197 1.51 10.16 2.14
CA LEU A 197 0.87 11.46 2.05
C LEU A 197 1.81 12.53 1.48
N TYR A 198 3.08 12.53 1.89
CA TYR A 198 4.12 13.37 1.31
C TYR A 198 4.33 13.10 -0.18
N MET A 199 4.38 11.83 -0.60
CA MET A 199 4.56 11.46 -2.01
C MET A 199 3.37 11.88 -2.87
N ILE A 200 2.13 11.72 -2.37
CA ILE A 200 0.92 12.21 -3.03
C ILE A 200 0.97 13.73 -3.17
N MET A 201 1.33 14.44 -2.09
CA MET A 201 1.48 15.89 -2.09
C MET A 201 2.50 16.34 -3.13
N ARG A 202 3.70 15.74 -3.15
CA ARG A 202 4.77 16.01 -4.11
C ARG A 202 4.30 15.83 -5.55
N SER A 203 3.69 14.68 -5.84
CA SER A 203 3.17 14.36 -7.18
C SER A 203 2.06 15.34 -7.60
N HIS A 204 1.14 15.65 -6.69
CA HIS A 204 0.07 16.62 -6.94
C HIS A 204 0.65 18.01 -7.27
N GLY A 205 1.61 18.50 -6.49
CA GLY A 205 2.23 19.80 -6.75
C GLY A 205 2.93 19.87 -8.11
N GLN A 206 3.71 18.84 -8.47
CA GLN A 206 4.36 18.74 -9.79
C GLN A 206 3.35 18.80 -10.93
N TYR A 207 2.26 18.03 -10.82
CA TYR A 207 1.18 18.06 -11.81
C TYR A 207 0.48 19.42 -11.86
N ARG A 208 0.21 20.01 -10.69
CA ARG A 208 -0.48 21.29 -10.53
C ARG A 208 0.29 22.43 -11.17
N PHE A 209 1.63 22.42 -11.17
CA PHE A 209 2.40 23.47 -11.87
C PHE A 209 2.24 23.45 -13.39
N GLY A 210 2.03 22.28 -13.98
CA GLY A 210 1.72 22.14 -15.40
C GLY A 210 0.27 22.47 -15.77
N ARG A 211 -0.64 22.54 -14.78
CA ARG A 211 -2.08 22.79 -14.99
C ARG A 211 -2.66 23.70 -13.91
N PRO A 212 -2.55 25.03 -14.07
CA PRO A 212 -3.14 25.96 -13.13
C PRO A 212 -4.65 25.78 -12.96
N SER A 213 -5.10 25.57 -11.71
CA SER A 213 -6.52 25.64 -11.38
C SER A 213 -6.92 27.10 -11.22
N HIS A 214 -8.14 27.41 -11.64
CA HIS A 214 -8.79 28.70 -11.37
C HIS A 214 -9.78 28.62 -10.20
N ASP A 215 -9.95 27.42 -9.65
CA ASP A 215 -10.81 27.17 -8.49
C ASP A 215 -9.99 27.32 -7.20
N VAL A 216 -9.99 28.55 -6.69
CA VAL A 216 -9.26 28.93 -5.46
C VAL A 216 -9.81 28.19 -4.24
N ASP A 217 -11.10 27.85 -4.23
CA ASP A 217 -11.69 27.12 -3.13
C ASP A 217 -11.19 25.69 -3.12
N MET A 218 -11.14 25.01 -4.27
CA MET A 218 -10.55 23.68 -4.36
C MET A 218 -9.07 23.66 -3.99
N GLU A 219 -8.29 24.68 -4.34
CA GLU A 219 -6.89 24.77 -3.91
C GLU A 219 -6.77 24.94 -2.39
N ARG A 220 -7.60 25.79 -1.80
CA ARG A 220 -7.65 25.94 -0.34
C ARG A 220 -8.05 24.63 0.33
N HIS A 221 -8.98 23.87 -0.26
CA HIS A 221 -9.37 22.55 0.24
C HIS A 221 -8.20 21.57 0.18
N VAL A 222 -7.60 21.38 -0.99
CA VAL A 222 -6.48 20.44 -1.16
C VAL A 222 -5.32 20.78 -0.24
N THR A 223 -4.93 22.05 -0.17
CA THR A 223 -3.81 22.48 0.68
C THR A 223 -4.09 22.14 2.14
N HIS A 224 -5.17 22.62 2.76
CA HIS A 224 -5.37 22.35 4.19
C HIS A 224 -5.67 20.87 4.48
N CYS A 225 -6.25 20.12 3.53
CA CYS A 225 -6.49 18.68 3.68
C CYS A 225 -5.18 17.91 3.91
N PHE A 226 -4.08 18.28 3.25
CA PHE A 226 -2.78 17.65 3.49
C PHE A 226 -2.33 17.82 4.95
N ASP A 227 -2.41 19.02 5.51
CA ASP A 227 -2.03 19.23 6.92
C ASP A 227 -3.05 18.60 7.89
N TYR A 228 -4.34 18.61 7.57
CA TYR A 228 -5.36 17.95 8.38
C TYR A 228 -5.14 16.43 8.48
N LEU A 229 -4.85 15.77 7.35
CA LEU A 229 -4.54 14.34 7.32
C LEU A 229 -3.23 14.05 8.05
N ARG A 230 -2.19 14.88 7.87
CA ARG A 230 -0.94 14.79 8.62
C ARG A 230 -1.16 14.84 10.13
N GLN A 231 -1.94 15.81 10.62
CA GLN A 231 -2.29 15.94 12.03
C GLN A 231 -3.11 14.74 12.54
N SER A 232 -4.03 14.23 11.71
CA SER A 232 -4.83 13.04 12.04
C SER A 232 -3.95 11.80 12.19
N MET A 233 -3.00 11.59 11.27
CA MET A 233 -2.02 10.51 11.32
C MET A 233 -1.12 10.64 12.56
N TYR A 234 -0.60 11.83 12.84
CA TYR A 234 0.23 12.09 14.02
C TYR A 234 -0.53 11.81 15.34
N CYS A 235 -1.79 12.23 15.40
CA CYS A 235 -2.63 12.03 16.59
C CYS A 235 -3.05 10.56 16.77
N ALA A 236 -3.28 9.84 15.67
CA ALA A 236 -3.62 8.42 15.72
C ALA A 236 -2.39 7.57 16.07
N GLY A 237 -1.21 7.94 15.55
CA GLY A 237 0.07 7.33 15.88
C GLY A 237 0.08 5.82 15.68
N ASP A 238 -0.47 5.33 14.56
CA ASP A 238 -0.55 3.90 14.26
C ASP A 238 0.81 3.22 14.37
N SER A 239 0.95 2.43 15.43
CA SER A 239 2.20 1.80 15.84
C SER A 239 2.31 0.36 15.33
N ALA A 240 1.42 -0.07 14.44
CA ALA A 240 1.53 -1.37 13.80
C ALA A 240 2.87 -1.50 13.05
N LEU A 241 3.43 -2.71 13.07
CA LEU A 241 4.67 -3.06 12.38
C LEU A 241 4.33 -3.56 10.97
N GLU A 242 4.85 -2.86 9.97
CA GLU A 242 4.65 -3.17 8.56
C GLU A 242 5.91 -3.80 7.96
N GLY A 243 5.73 -4.99 7.39
CA GLY A 243 6.81 -5.73 6.74
C GLY A 243 6.88 -5.49 5.23
N LYS A 244 7.37 -6.48 4.51
CA LYS A 244 7.23 -6.56 3.05
C LYS A 244 5.81 -6.97 2.68
N SER A 245 5.39 -6.54 1.49
CA SER A 245 4.10 -6.86 0.89
C SER A 245 3.73 -8.34 1.04
N ALA A 246 2.47 -8.58 1.39
CA ALA A 246 1.87 -9.91 1.40
C ALA A 246 1.84 -10.54 -0.01
N ILE A 247 1.95 -9.74 -1.07
CA ILE A 247 1.99 -10.21 -2.46
C ILE A 247 3.37 -10.82 -2.76
N PRO A 248 3.45 -12.10 -3.20
CA PRO A 248 4.71 -12.73 -3.60
C PRO A 248 5.50 -11.93 -4.64
N GLY A 249 6.80 -11.73 -4.39
CA GLY A 249 7.71 -11.12 -5.36
C GLY A 249 7.70 -9.58 -5.37
N LEU A 250 6.81 -8.94 -4.62
CA LEU A 250 6.85 -7.50 -4.40
C LEU A 250 7.72 -7.18 -3.18
N GLU A 251 8.87 -6.55 -3.45
CA GLU A 251 9.82 -6.09 -2.43
C GLU A 251 9.53 -4.62 -2.14
N MET A 252 8.44 -4.36 -1.40
CA MET A 252 8.02 -3.04 -0.93
C MET A 252 7.20 -3.16 0.35
N THR A 253 7.17 -2.12 1.17
CA THR A 253 6.15 -1.96 2.21
C THR A 253 4.99 -1.21 1.59
N ASP A 254 3.84 -1.87 1.48
CA ASP A 254 2.62 -1.31 0.91
C ASP A 254 1.46 -1.25 1.92
N GLY A 255 1.71 -1.68 3.16
CA GLY A 255 0.75 -1.76 4.26
C GLY A 255 -0.28 -2.89 4.11
N TRP A 256 -0.20 -3.70 3.06
CA TRP A 256 -1.18 -4.75 2.80
C TRP A 256 -0.79 -6.06 3.48
N GLY A 257 -1.72 -6.58 4.30
CA GLY A 257 -1.56 -7.84 5.03
C GLY A 257 -0.99 -7.66 6.43
N ASP A 258 -0.56 -6.45 6.80
CA ASP A 258 -0.21 -6.10 8.17
C ASP A 258 -1.47 -5.95 9.04
N THR A 259 -1.32 -6.12 10.35
CA THR A 259 -2.44 -6.14 11.29
C THR A 259 -2.54 -4.82 12.04
N HIS A 260 -3.67 -4.13 11.90
CA HIS A 260 -3.98 -2.87 12.58
C HIS A 260 -5.12 -3.07 13.58
N ILE A 261 -5.04 -2.37 14.72
CA ILE A 261 -6.12 -2.34 15.71
C ILE A 261 -7.02 -1.13 15.42
N CYS A 262 -8.15 -1.36 14.76
CA CYS A 262 -9.07 -0.29 14.34
C CYS A 262 -10.27 -0.12 15.29
N LYS A 263 -10.92 1.05 15.23
CA LYS A 263 -12.28 1.20 15.75
C LYS A 263 -13.19 0.24 14.97
N ASN A 264 -14.18 -0.36 15.65
CA ASN A 264 -15.18 -1.18 14.97
C ASN A 264 -15.97 -0.30 13.96
N GLN A 265 -15.71 -0.50 12.67
CA GLN A 265 -16.25 0.35 11.61
C GLN A 265 -17.77 0.29 11.54
N LYS A 266 -18.36 -0.89 11.71
CA LYS A 266 -19.82 -1.07 11.67
C LYS A 266 -20.50 -0.32 12.82
N ALA A 267 -19.96 -0.44 14.04
CA ALA A 267 -20.48 0.27 15.19
C ALA A 267 -20.34 1.79 15.03
N LEU A 268 -19.18 2.26 14.55
CA LEU A 268 -18.94 3.68 14.28
C LEU A 268 -19.91 4.22 13.22
N LEU A 269 -20.04 3.55 12.07
CA LEU A 269 -20.93 3.97 11.00
C LEU A 269 -22.40 3.90 11.40
N GLY A 270 -22.80 2.88 12.18
CA GLY A 270 -24.13 2.80 12.77
C GLY A 270 -24.45 4.01 13.63
N TRP A 271 -23.53 4.36 14.54
CA TRP A 271 -23.66 5.56 15.36
C TRP A 271 -23.71 6.85 14.54
N VAL A 272 -22.86 6.99 13.51
CA VAL A 272 -22.86 8.15 12.60
C VAL A 272 -24.21 8.30 11.89
N VAL A 273 -24.77 7.21 11.38
CA VAL A 273 -26.07 7.24 10.69
C VAL A 273 -27.18 7.60 11.68
N GLU A 274 -27.21 7.01 12.88
CA GLU A 274 -28.20 7.33 13.91
C GLU A 274 -28.15 8.80 14.36
N ASN A 275 -26.94 9.39 14.36
CA ASN A 275 -26.68 10.76 14.83
C ASN A 275 -26.38 11.74 13.67
N ARG A 276 -26.75 11.40 12.44
CA ARG A 276 -26.42 12.20 11.24
C ARG A 276 -27.06 13.58 11.30
N PHE A 277 -26.29 14.61 10.95
CA PHE A 277 -26.78 15.99 10.87
C PHE A 277 -27.71 16.23 9.67
N SER A 278 -27.51 15.49 8.56
CA SER A 278 -28.35 15.61 7.36
C SER A 278 -28.49 14.26 6.64
N ASN A 279 -29.42 14.19 5.69
CA ASN A 279 -29.64 13.01 4.84
C ASN A 279 -28.89 13.08 3.49
N LYS A 280 -27.87 13.95 3.36
CA LYS A 280 -27.04 14.01 2.15
C LYS A 280 -26.18 12.76 2.03
N THR A 281 -25.90 12.36 0.78
CA THR A 281 -25.03 11.22 0.43
C THR A 281 -24.03 11.66 -0.64
N GLY A 282 -22.90 10.94 -0.75
CA GLY A 282 -21.85 11.25 -1.72
C GLY A 282 -20.73 12.13 -1.14
N ILE A 283 -19.75 12.46 -1.98
CA ILE A 283 -18.54 13.23 -1.61
C ILE A 283 -18.76 14.75 -1.84
N HIS A 284 -19.72 15.14 -2.68
CA HIS A 284 -20.07 16.53 -3.03
C HIS A 284 -21.59 16.76 -2.94
#